data_AF-A0A1B6J2Y1-F1
#
_entry.id   AF-A0A1B6J2Y1-F1
#
_cell.length_a   1.000
_cell.length_b   1.000
_cell.length_c   1.000
_cell.angle_alpha   90.00
_cell.angle_beta   90.00
_cell.angle_gamma   90.00
#
_symmetry.space_group_name_H-M   'P 1'
#
loop_
_entity.id
_entity.type
_entity.pdbx_description
1 polymer ?
#
loop_
_entity_poly.entity_id
_entity_poly.type
_entity_poly.pdbx_seq_one_letter_code
_entity_poly.pdbx_strand_id
1 'polypeptide(L)'
;ESVREVLKDYTTKAKDSPDNVHVITVDLQQTLPTPKLSSGPAFYKRKLWTYNVGIHNCGTGKGFMFMWDESIAKRGSDEIGSCILKYVTSANVKAKKLVIFTDNC
;
A
#
# COMPACT_ATOMS: atom_id res chain seq x y z
N GLU A 1 18.15 12.65 12.53
CA GLU A 1 18.26 11.97 11.23
C GLU A 1 16.99 12.17 10.43
N SER A 2 17.11 12.37 9.12
CA SER A 2 15.93 12.45 8.25
C SER A 2 15.35 11.05 8.05
N VAL A 3 14.03 10.87 8.14
CA VAL A 3 13.36 9.58 7.89
C VAL A 3 13.77 8.97 6.54
N ARG A 4 14.11 9.81 5.57
CA ARG A 4 14.62 9.39 4.26
C ARG A 4 15.98 8.70 4.32
N GLU A 5 16.86 9.10 5.25
CA GLU A 5 18.17 8.47 5.43
C GLU A 5 18.01 7.09 6.06
N VAL A 6 17.13 6.99 7.06
CA VAL A 6 16.78 5.71 7.70
C VAL A 6 16.17 4.74 6.68
N LEU A 7 15.24 5.21 5.83
CA LEU A 7 14.67 4.38 4.76
C LEU A 7 15.74 3.85 3.80
N LYS A 8 16.73 4.68 3.43
CA LYS A 8 17.83 4.26 2.56
C LYS A 8 18.68 3.17 3.21
N ASP A 9 19.04 3.33 4.48
CA ASP A 9 19.80 2.33 5.23
C ASP A 9 19.07 0.99 5.33
N TYR A 10 17.78 1.01 5.69
CA TYR A 10 16.96 -0.20 5.71
C TYR A 10 16.77 -0.82 4.32
N THR A 11 16.69 -0.02 3.27
CA THR A 11 16.62 -0.50 1.88
C THR A 11 17.87 -1.27 1.49
N THR A 12 19.06 -0.77 1.86
CA THR A 12 20.32 -1.48 1.63
C THR A 12 20.35 -2.80 2.39
N LYS A 13 19.97 -2.78 3.67
CA LYS A 13 19.88 -4.00 4.51
C LYS A 13 18.93 -5.05 3.95
N ALA A 14 17.80 -4.63 3.39
CA ALA A 14 16.83 -5.53 2.76
C ALA A 14 17.37 -6.22 1.50
N LYS A 15 18.27 -5.54 0.77
CA LYS A 15 18.94 -6.10 -0.42
C LYS A 15 20.04 -7.08 -0.05
N ASP A 16 20.83 -6.75 0.96
CA ASP A 16 21.97 -7.57 1.38
C ASP A 16 21.55 -8.81 2.17
N SER A 17 20.43 -8.75 2.89
CA SER A 17 19.95 -9.84 3.77
C SER A 17 18.43 -10.03 3.71
N PRO A 18 17.91 -10.54 2.57
CA PRO A 18 16.48 -10.68 2.33
C PRO A 18 15.79 -11.65 3.30
N ASP A 19 16.51 -12.64 3.84
CA ASP A 19 15.97 -13.61 4.80
C ASP A 19 15.88 -13.05 6.24
N ASN A 20 16.53 -11.92 6.51
CA ASN A 20 16.56 -11.33 7.85
C ASN A 20 15.61 -10.12 7.96
N VAL A 21 15.65 -9.22 6.98
CA VAL A 21 14.87 -7.98 7.01
C VAL A 21 14.13 -7.77 5.69
N HIS A 22 12.81 -7.62 5.79
CA HIS A 22 11.95 -7.22 4.68
C HIS A 22 11.45 -5.81 4.92
N VAL A 23 11.60 -4.94 3.93
CA VAL A 23 11.28 -3.52 4.05
C VAL A 23 10.26 -3.13 3.00
N ILE A 24 9.15 -2.56 3.46
CA ILE A 24 8.09 -2.05 2.59
C ILE A 24 7.75 -0.61 2.93
N THR A 25 7.36 0.13 1.90
CA THR A 25 6.70 1.42 2.03
C THR A 25 5.22 1.25 1.67
N VAL A 26 4.34 1.82 2.48
CA VAL A 26 2.88 1.74 2.30
C VAL A 26 2.32 3.14 2.18
N ASP A 27 1.53 3.35 1.12
CA ASP A 27 0.84 4.62 0.83
C ASP A 27 -0.64 4.33 0.54
N LEU A 28 -1.52 5.16 1.09
CA LEU A 28 -2.97 5.08 0.88
C LEU A 28 -3.41 6.20 -0.05
N GLN A 29 -3.74 5.84 -1.28
CA GLN A 29 -4.13 6.82 -2.30
C GLN A 29 -5.43 7.55 -1.92
N GLN A 30 -5.57 8.79 -2.41
CA GLN A 30 -6.84 9.51 -2.39
C GLN A 30 -7.96 8.69 -3.04
N THR A 31 -9.17 8.78 -2.49
CA THR A 31 -10.34 8.04 -2.97
C THR A 31 -10.65 8.36 -4.43
N LEU A 32 -10.84 7.32 -5.24
CA LEU A 32 -11.04 7.43 -6.69
C LEU A 32 -12.54 7.37 -7.01
N PRO A 33 -13.14 8.47 -7.51
CA PRO A 33 -14.54 8.44 -7.92
C PRO A 33 -14.70 7.64 -9.21
N THR A 34 -15.54 6.60 -9.17
CA THR A 34 -15.72 5.62 -10.25
C THR A 34 -17.19 5.49 -10.65
N PRO A 35 -17.53 5.39 -11.96
CA PRO A 35 -16.64 5.56 -13.11
C PRO A 35 -16.27 7.03 -13.38
N LYS A 36 -15.14 7.25 -14.05
CA LYS A 36 -14.73 8.59 -14.50
C LYS A 36 -15.62 9.03 -15.67
N LEU A 37 -16.64 9.82 -15.37
CA LEU A 37 -17.57 10.36 -16.36
C LEU A 37 -17.35 11.86 -16.55
N SER A 38 -17.38 12.30 -17.80
CA SER A 38 -17.28 13.71 -18.21
C SER A 38 -18.64 14.34 -18.55
N SER A 39 -19.74 13.59 -18.44
CA SER A 39 -21.08 14.07 -18.77
C SER A 39 -21.69 14.90 -17.63
N GLY A 40 -22.33 16.02 -17.97
CA GLY A 40 -22.99 16.92 -17.00
C GLY A 40 -23.96 16.21 -16.03
N PRO A 41 -24.82 15.28 -16.49
CA PRO A 41 -25.71 14.54 -15.59
C PRO A 41 -25.00 13.68 -14.55
N ALA A 42 -23.77 13.22 -14.81
CA ALA A 42 -23.01 12.40 -13.87
C ALA A 42 -22.53 13.19 -12.65
N PHE A 43 -22.47 14.52 -12.73
CA PHE A 43 -22.16 15.38 -11.59
C PHE A 43 -23.20 15.28 -10.48
N TYR A 44 -24.47 15.09 -10.85
CA TYR A 44 -25.60 15.02 -9.91
C TYR A 44 -25.90 13.60 -9.41
N LYS A 45 -25.13 12.60 -9.88
CA LYS A 45 -25.28 11.21 -9.44
C LYS A 45 -24.23 10.87 -8.39
N ARG A 46 -24.59 9.96 -7.47
CA ARG A 46 -23.65 9.39 -6.51
C ARG A 46 -22.56 8.62 -7.27
N LYS A 47 -21.31 8.97 -7.02
CA LYS A 47 -20.14 8.26 -7.55
C LYS A 47 -19.74 7.17 -6.55
N LEU A 48 -19.35 6.01 -7.07
CA LEU A 48 -18.80 4.92 -6.26
C LEU A 48 -17.37 5.29 -5.87
N TRP A 49 -17.01 5.13 -4.60
CA TRP A 49 -15.63 5.30 -4.16
C TRP A 49 -14.83 4.01 -4.34
N THR A 50 -13.72 4.11 -5.07
CA THR A 50 -12.71 3.06 -5.16
C THR A 50 -11.50 3.47 -4.33
N TYR A 51 -11.04 2.56 -3.48
CA TYR A 51 -9.89 2.71 -2.61
C TYR A 51 -8.70 1.95 -3.20
N ASN A 52 -7.49 2.45 -2.94
CA ASN A 52 -6.26 1.79 -3.37
C ASN A 52 -5.18 1.96 -2.28
N VAL A 53 -4.65 0.82 -1.81
CA VAL A 53 -3.46 0.77 -0.95
C VAL A 53 -2.28 0.29 -1.79
N GLY A 54 -1.26 1.13 -1.88
CA GLY A 54 0.00 0.80 -2.54
C GLY A 54 1.01 0.24 -1.54
N ILE A 55 1.56 -0.93 -1.82
CA ILE A 55 2.68 -1.50 -1.08
C ILE A 55 3.86 -1.62 -2.04
N HIS A 56 4.98 -1.00 -1.67
CA HIS A 56 6.20 -1.07 -2.46
C HIS A 56 7.31 -1.77 -1.67
N ASN A 57 7.85 -2.84 -2.25
CA ASN A 57 8.98 -3.59 -1.70
C ASN A 57 10.29 -2.87 -2.01
N CYS A 58 10.95 -2.34 -0.99
CA CYS A 58 12.19 -1.58 -1.14
C CYS A 58 13.39 -2.47 -1.55
N GLY A 59 13.39 -3.75 -1.16
CA GLY A 59 14.45 -4.70 -1.51
C GLY A 59 14.42 -5.05 -3.00
N THR A 60 13.24 -5.36 -3.53
CA THR A 60 13.09 -5.82 -4.93
C THR A 60 12.65 -4.75 -5.91
N GLY A 61 12.20 -3.58 -5.43
CA GLY A 61 11.59 -2.52 -6.24
C GLY A 61 10.23 -2.87 -6.83
N LYS A 62 9.51 -3.86 -6.27
CA LYS A 62 8.20 -4.29 -6.81
C LYS A 62 7.06 -3.56 -6.09
N GLY A 63 6.15 -2.99 -6.87
CA GLY A 63 4.91 -2.38 -6.37
C GLY A 63 3.71 -3.32 -6.46
N PHE A 64 2.83 -3.25 -5.47
CA PHE A 64 1.60 -4.02 -5.34
C PHE A 64 0.46 -3.05 -5.05
N MET A 65 -0.62 -3.12 -5.84
CA MET A 65 -1.79 -2.27 -5.68
C MET A 65 -2.97 -3.13 -5.22
N PHE A 66 -3.52 -2.81 -4.05
CA PHE A 66 -4.69 -3.47 -3.48
C PHE A 66 -5.88 -2.52 -3.61
N MET A 67 -6.74 -2.81 -4.59
CA MET A 67 -7.92 -1.99 -4.87
C MET A 67 -9.20 -2.71 -4.45
N TRP A 68 -10.14 -1.94 -3.91
CA TRP A 68 -11.51 -2.38 -3.62
C TRP A 68 -12.43 -1.17 -3.64
N ASP A 69 -13.73 -1.38 -3.80
CA ASP A 69 -14.72 -0.32 -3.75
C ASP A 69 -15.53 -0.32 -2.45
N GLU A 70 -16.22 0.79 -2.18
CA GLU A 70 -17.00 1.00 -0.97
C GLU A 70 -18.15 0.01 -0.76
N SER A 71 -18.55 -0.77 -1.78
CA SER A 71 -19.53 -1.85 -1.61
C SER A 71 -18.94 -3.11 -0.97
N ILE A 72 -17.61 -3.28 -1.03
CA ILE A 72 -16.91 -4.45 -0.50
C ILE A 72 -16.49 -4.22 0.96
N ALA A 73 -15.81 -3.12 1.22
CA ALA A 73 -15.27 -2.81 2.53
C ALA A 73 -15.04 -1.31 2.70
N LYS A 74 -14.80 -0.86 3.94
CA LYS A 74 -14.53 0.55 4.25
C LYS A 74 -13.05 0.86 3.98
N ARG A 75 -12.59 2.03 4.45
CA ARG A 75 -11.22 2.54 4.31
C ARG A 75 -10.57 2.71 5.69
N GLY A 76 -10.72 1.72 6.57
CA GLY A 76 -10.23 1.74 7.94
C GLY A 76 -8.89 1.02 8.11
N SER A 77 -8.40 0.99 9.35
CA SER A 77 -7.17 0.28 9.73
C SER A 77 -7.25 -1.21 9.46
N ASP A 78 -8.43 -1.81 9.62
CA ASP A 78 -8.64 -3.25 9.46
C ASP A 78 -8.48 -3.66 7.99
N GLU A 79 -9.01 -2.88 7.05
CA GLU A 79 -8.82 -3.12 5.63
C GLU A 79 -7.35 -2.96 5.21
N ILE A 80 -6.67 -1.93 5.72
CA ILE A 80 -5.23 -1.72 5.46
C ILE A 80 -4.40 -2.88 6.02
N GLY A 81 -4.69 -3.31 7.26
CA GLY A 81 -4.04 -4.46 7.89
C GLY A 81 -4.27 -5.76 7.10
N SER A 82 -5.48 -5.96 6.57
CA SER A 82 -5.80 -7.10 5.71
C SER A 82 -5.01 -7.09 4.40
N CYS A 83 -4.78 -5.91 3.81
CA CYS A 83 -3.96 -5.75 2.61
C CYS A 83 -2.49 -6.09 2.89
N ILE A 84 -1.96 -5.63 4.02
CA ILE A 84 -0.58 -5.95 4.46
C ILE A 84 -0.45 -7.46 4.71
N LEU A 85 -1.41 -8.07 5.39
CA LEU A 85 -1.39 -9.52 5.63
C LEU A 85 -1.46 -10.30 4.30
N LYS A 86 -2.37 -9.93 3.41
CA LYS A 86 -2.49 -10.51 2.07
C LYS A 86 -1.19 -10.39 1.29
N TYR A 87 -0.52 -9.25 1.37
CA TYR A 87 0.80 -9.04 0.78
C TYR A 87 1.85 -9.99 1.36
N VAL A 88 1.99 -10.05 2.69
CA VAL A 88 2.98 -10.91 3.36
C VAL A 88 2.82 -12.38 2.98
N THR A 89 1.57 -12.86 2.95
CA THR A 89 1.25 -14.24 2.56
C THR A 89 1.50 -14.49 1.07
N SER A 90 1.03 -13.60 0.18
CA SER A 90 1.16 -13.79 -1.28
C SER A 90 2.59 -13.62 -1.80
N ALA A 91 3.35 -12.70 -1.21
CA ALA A 91 4.76 -12.50 -1.52
C ALA A 91 5.68 -13.55 -0.84
N ASN A 92 5.10 -14.45 -0.04
CA ASN A 92 5.82 -15.49 0.70
C ASN A 92 7.01 -14.92 1.49
N VAL A 93 6.77 -13.84 2.24
CA VAL A 93 7.83 -13.15 2.99
C VAL A 93 8.31 -14.06 4.10
N LYS A 94 9.56 -14.54 3.99
CA LYS A 94 10.20 -15.42 4.99
C LYS A 94 11.08 -14.67 5.99
N ALA A 95 11.24 -13.37 5.81
CA ALA A 95 12.11 -12.56 6.64
C ALA A 95 11.67 -12.58 8.11
N LYS A 96 12.65 -12.64 9.03
CA LYS A 96 12.40 -12.61 10.48
C LYS A 96 11.81 -11.28 10.95
N LYS A 97 12.18 -10.18 10.29
CA LYS A 97 11.75 -8.82 10.64
C LYS A 97 11.11 -8.13 9.44
N LEU A 98 9.87 -7.67 9.61
CA LEU A 98 9.19 -6.79 8.68
C LEU A 98 9.29 -5.34 9.19
N VAL A 99 9.77 -4.43 8.35
CA VAL A 99 9.80 -2.99 8.63
C VAL A 99 8.89 -2.29 7.64
N ILE A 100 7.95 -1.51 8.17
CA ILE A 100 6.95 -0.80 7.38
C ILE A 100 7.18 0.69 7.57
N PHE A 101 7.35 1.41 6.46
CA PHE A 101 7.38 2.86 6.42
C PHE A 101 6.08 3.37 5.80
N THR A 102 5.47 4.36 6.42
CA THR A 102 4.25 5.02 5.94
C THR A 102 4.29 6.49 6.31
N ASP A 103 3.77 7.35 5.45
CA ASP A 103 3.69 8.80 5.62
C ASP A 103 2.30 9.24 6.05
N ASN A 104 1.93 8.86 7.29
CA ASN A 104 0.80 9.41 8.07
C ASN A 104 -0.49 9.69 7.27
N CYS A 105 -0.85 8.76 6.36
CA CYS A 105 -1.94 8.90 5.40
C CYS A 105 -3.30 9.28 6.00
#